data_AF-R7ZWU6-F1
#
_entry.id   AF-R7ZWU6-F1
#
_cell.length_a   1.000
_cell.length_b   1.000
_cell.length_c   1.000
_cell.angle_alpha   90.00
_cell.angle_beta   90.00
_cell.angle_gamma   90.00
#
_symmetry.space_group_name_H-M   'P 1'
#
loop_
_entity.id
_entity.type
_entity.pdbx_description
1 polymer ?
#
loop_
_entity_poly.entity_id
_entity_poly.type
_entity_poly.pdbx_seq_one_letter_code
_entity_poly.pdbx_strand_id
1 'polypeptide(L)'
;MKYRFFISFSVLLISFACRREEKGNDFVYFDYLDSVINALEVDLMPLEYEIVELAKYTESLYPLRDSLIAVADKSKYFVDRNNWFRNQRWESSSSTVFVSFFSDNLARSKEEIFLTEPLDSVFAVLTEKYPMIAQVYYNTKSQTSRVYPPYDLMNTIEPEIDVTAFNFYYLATEDKNPEKKRVWIDEIYIDPAGRGWIMSLIHPVYFKQEFMGVLGIDITLTDLMPYFSGNRNGNLMIIDNLGTIVAGGDRAIEALSMPPLRNHTYIQTILSDNFRKEDFNLFRSKSKEVRQMAAKFLLEKETDFRFELDGDKLEAFCRPMNMLGWYMLSIHPRE
;
A
#
# COMPACT_ATOMS: atom_id res chain seq x y z
N MET A 1 28.75 -80.98 -35.33
CA MET A 1 29.42 -79.67 -35.17
C MET A 1 28.56 -78.59 -35.81
N LYS A 2 28.27 -77.53 -35.04
CA LYS A 2 27.66 -76.21 -35.37
C LYS A 2 26.35 -75.94 -34.63
N TYR A 3 26.50 -75.34 -33.45
CA TYR A 3 25.47 -74.68 -32.65
C TYR A 3 24.93 -73.45 -33.40
N ARG A 4 23.61 -73.26 -33.41
CA ARG A 4 22.96 -72.00 -33.83
C ARG A 4 22.56 -71.23 -32.56
N PHE A 5 23.26 -70.12 -32.30
CA PHE A 5 22.87 -69.11 -31.32
C PHE A 5 21.89 -68.15 -32.01
N PHE A 6 20.66 -68.06 -31.50
CA PHE A 6 19.71 -66.99 -31.87
C PHE A 6 19.79 -65.94 -30.76
N ILE A 7 20.39 -64.79 -31.07
CA ILE A 7 20.44 -63.63 -30.15
C ILE A 7 19.16 -62.83 -30.38
N SER A 8 18.28 -62.79 -29.38
CA SER A 8 17.13 -61.90 -29.33
C SER A 8 17.60 -60.52 -28.89
N PHE A 9 17.47 -59.51 -29.75
CA PHE A 9 17.78 -58.12 -29.44
C PHE A 9 16.53 -57.47 -28.85
N SER A 10 16.41 -57.47 -27.52
CA SER A 10 15.37 -56.70 -26.82
C SER A 10 15.75 -55.22 -26.87
N VAL A 11 15.05 -54.47 -27.73
CA VAL A 11 15.09 -53.00 -27.74
C VAL A 11 14.38 -52.51 -26.49
N LEU A 12 15.16 -52.00 -25.53
CA LEU A 12 14.65 -51.31 -24.35
C LEU A 12 14.16 -49.93 -24.77
N LEU A 13 12.85 -49.80 -25.04
CA LEU A 13 12.19 -48.51 -25.19
C LEU A 13 12.11 -47.85 -23.81
N ILE A 14 13.06 -46.97 -23.51
CA ILE A 14 12.97 -46.07 -22.36
C ILE A 14 11.94 -44.99 -22.72
N SER A 15 10.72 -45.16 -22.23
CA SER A 15 9.67 -44.16 -22.32
C SER A 15 10.02 -42.95 -21.46
N PHE A 16 10.44 -41.86 -22.10
CA PHE A 16 10.40 -40.50 -21.55
C PHE A 16 8.93 -40.05 -21.46
N ALA A 17 8.25 -40.44 -20.39
CA ALA A 17 6.91 -39.97 -20.08
C ALA A 17 6.80 -39.70 -18.58
N CYS A 18 7.22 -38.51 -18.16
CA CYS A 18 6.79 -37.82 -16.91
C CYS A 18 7.55 -36.48 -16.69
N ARG A 19 7.64 -35.62 -17.72
CA ARG A 19 8.15 -34.23 -17.54
C ARG A 19 7.29 -33.17 -18.26
N ARG A 20 6.15 -33.59 -18.82
CA ARG A 20 5.26 -32.74 -19.62
C ARG A 20 4.08 -32.19 -18.83
N GLU A 21 3.64 -32.88 -17.79
CA GLU A 21 2.57 -32.43 -16.87
C GLU A 21 3.05 -31.36 -15.89
N GLU A 22 4.20 -31.52 -15.24
CA GLU A 22 4.76 -30.50 -14.30
C GLU A 22 4.90 -29.13 -14.97
N LYS A 23 5.47 -29.07 -16.18
CA LYS A 23 5.59 -27.81 -16.94
C LYS A 23 4.25 -27.22 -17.35
N GLY A 24 3.19 -28.03 -17.45
CA GLY A 24 1.85 -27.57 -17.78
C GLY A 24 1.18 -26.84 -16.62
N ASN A 25 1.34 -27.34 -15.40
CA ASN A 25 0.78 -26.72 -14.19
C ASN A 25 1.51 -25.42 -13.81
N ASP A 26 2.85 -25.40 -13.91
CA ASP A 26 3.65 -24.18 -13.67
C ASP A 26 3.14 -22.99 -14.52
N PHE A 27 2.84 -23.25 -15.80
CA PHE A 27 2.33 -22.24 -16.73
C PHE A 27 0.97 -21.67 -16.29
N VAL A 28 0.08 -22.52 -15.77
CA VAL A 28 -1.24 -22.10 -15.28
C VAL A 28 -1.11 -21.18 -14.06
N TYR A 29 -0.17 -21.44 -13.15
CA TYR A 29 0.04 -20.59 -11.98
C TYR A 29 0.61 -19.22 -12.35
N PHE A 30 1.55 -19.17 -13.28
CA PHE A 30 2.09 -17.90 -13.76
C PHE A 30 1.07 -17.05 -14.50
N ASP A 31 0.30 -17.64 -15.43
CA ASP A 31 -0.78 -16.92 -16.12
C ASP A 31 -1.81 -16.36 -15.14
N TYR A 32 -2.11 -17.12 -14.07
CA TYR A 32 -3.01 -16.69 -13.03
C TYR A 32 -2.43 -15.54 -12.18
N LEU A 33 -1.16 -15.62 -11.78
CA LEU A 33 -0.46 -14.53 -11.09
C LEU A 33 -0.48 -13.26 -11.95
N ASP A 34 -0.13 -13.36 -13.23
CA ASP A 34 -0.11 -12.24 -14.16
C ASP A 34 -1.52 -11.64 -14.32
N SER A 35 -2.56 -12.46 -14.36
CA SER A 35 -3.95 -11.99 -14.41
C SER A 35 -4.36 -11.21 -13.15
N VAL A 36 -3.95 -11.65 -11.96
CA VAL A 36 -4.30 -10.96 -10.69
C VAL A 36 -3.49 -9.68 -10.53
N ILE A 37 -2.20 -9.69 -10.87
CA ILE A 37 -1.35 -8.49 -10.89
C ILE A 37 -1.98 -7.45 -11.81
N ASN A 38 -2.32 -7.83 -13.05
CA ASN A 38 -2.93 -6.90 -14.01
C ASN A 38 -4.25 -6.32 -13.49
N ALA A 39 -5.11 -7.13 -12.86
CA ALA A 39 -6.37 -6.64 -12.31
C ALA A 39 -6.15 -5.59 -11.21
N LEU A 40 -5.24 -5.86 -10.28
CA LEU A 40 -4.91 -4.94 -9.18
C LEU A 40 -4.25 -3.65 -9.70
N GLU A 41 -3.31 -3.76 -10.63
CA GLU A 41 -2.61 -2.59 -11.18
C GLU A 41 -3.50 -1.72 -12.07
N VAL A 42 -4.46 -2.31 -12.78
CA VAL A 42 -5.48 -1.55 -13.53
C VAL A 42 -6.32 -0.66 -12.61
N ASP A 43 -6.57 -1.10 -11.38
CA ASP A 43 -7.33 -0.32 -10.40
C ASP A 43 -6.46 0.76 -9.71
N LEU A 44 -5.16 0.50 -9.51
CA LEU A 44 -4.22 1.47 -8.92
C LEU A 44 -3.74 2.55 -9.90
N MET A 45 -3.52 2.20 -11.17
CA MET A 45 -2.91 3.09 -12.16
C MET A 45 -3.64 4.42 -12.36
N PRO A 46 -5.00 4.48 -12.37
CA PRO A 46 -5.72 5.75 -12.46
C PRO A 46 -5.37 6.74 -11.33
N LEU A 47 -5.01 6.24 -10.14
CA LEU A 47 -4.69 7.10 -8.99
C LEU A 47 -3.42 7.92 -9.22
N GLU A 48 -2.45 7.42 -10.00
CA GLU A 48 -1.27 8.19 -10.39
C GLU A 48 -1.62 9.43 -11.21
N TYR A 49 -2.62 9.32 -12.07
CA TYR A 49 -3.11 10.46 -12.85
C TYR A 49 -3.87 11.44 -11.96
N GLU A 50 -4.78 10.91 -11.12
CA GLU A 50 -5.62 11.73 -10.25
C GLU A 50 -4.82 12.56 -9.25
N ILE A 51 -3.76 12.01 -8.64
CA ILE A 51 -2.95 12.78 -7.70
C ILE A 51 -2.18 13.92 -8.38
N VAL A 52 -1.77 13.75 -9.64
CA VAL A 52 -1.11 14.78 -10.43
C VAL A 52 -2.11 15.89 -10.80
N GLU A 53 -3.31 15.54 -11.21
CA GLU A 53 -4.37 16.53 -11.49
C GLU A 53 -4.81 17.26 -10.22
N LEU A 54 -4.89 16.55 -9.09
CA LEU A 54 -5.17 17.15 -7.78
C LEU A 54 -4.07 18.13 -7.36
N ALA A 55 -2.81 17.80 -7.62
CA ALA A 55 -1.68 18.72 -7.40
C ALA A 55 -1.83 19.98 -8.26
N LYS A 56 -2.03 19.84 -9.57
CA LYS A 56 -2.25 20.99 -10.47
C LYS A 56 -3.45 21.86 -10.03
N TYR A 57 -4.54 21.22 -9.63
CA TYR A 57 -5.71 21.93 -9.09
C TYR A 57 -5.34 22.72 -7.84
N THR A 58 -4.64 22.09 -6.89
CA THR A 58 -4.18 22.73 -5.64
C THR A 58 -3.23 23.90 -5.93
N GLU A 59 -2.29 23.73 -6.86
CA GLU A 59 -1.37 24.79 -7.30
C GLU A 59 -2.11 25.99 -7.90
N SER A 60 -3.21 25.73 -8.63
CA SER A 60 -4.05 26.78 -9.23
C SER A 60 -4.80 27.64 -8.20
N LEU A 61 -4.93 27.18 -6.95
CA LEU A 61 -5.55 27.96 -5.88
C LEU A 61 -4.62 29.10 -5.41
N TYR A 62 -3.31 28.89 -5.37
CA TYR A 62 -2.35 29.85 -4.81
C TYR A 62 -2.36 31.24 -5.48
N PRO A 63 -2.45 31.38 -6.83
CA PRO A 63 -2.65 32.68 -7.47
C PRO A 63 -3.93 33.41 -7.05
N LEU A 64 -4.96 32.68 -6.58
CA LEU A 64 -6.28 33.18 -6.23
C LEU A 64 -6.44 33.46 -4.72
N ARG A 65 -5.34 33.43 -3.97
CA ARG A 65 -5.29 33.54 -2.51
C ARG A 65 -6.22 34.59 -1.91
N ASP A 66 -6.09 35.84 -2.34
CA ASP A 66 -6.85 36.94 -1.74
C ASP A 66 -8.36 36.77 -1.99
N SER A 67 -8.74 36.36 -3.20
CA SER A 67 -10.14 36.10 -3.57
C SER A 67 -10.73 34.93 -2.81
N LEU A 68 -9.99 33.81 -2.68
CA LEU A 68 -10.46 32.61 -1.99
C LEU A 68 -10.58 32.83 -0.48
N ILE A 69 -9.60 33.50 0.15
CA ILE A 69 -9.65 33.82 1.59
C ILE A 69 -10.80 34.79 1.91
N ALA A 70 -11.16 35.67 0.98
CA ALA A 70 -12.27 36.60 1.14
C ALA A 70 -13.64 35.90 1.17
N VAL A 71 -13.81 34.81 0.43
CA VAL A 71 -15.08 34.06 0.30
C VAL A 71 -15.14 32.77 1.11
N ALA A 72 -14.03 32.34 1.72
CA ALA A 72 -13.95 31.14 2.56
C ALA A 72 -14.95 31.20 3.73
N ASP A 73 -15.59 30.08 4.05
CA ASP A 73 -16.53 29.97 5.16
C ASP A 73 -15.77 29.79 6.48
N LYS A 74 -15.37 30.93 7.05
CA LYS A 74 -14.62 30.99 8.31
C LYS A 74 -15.42 30.46 9.51
N SER A 75 -16.75 30.32 9.40
CA SER A 75 -17.58 29.82 10.50
C SER A 75 -17.36 28.33 10.79
N LYS A 76 -16.80 27.58 9.83
CA LYS A 76 -16.41 26.17 9.98
C LYS A 76 -15.29 25.95 11.00
N TYR A 77 -14.49 26.98 11.25
CA TYR A 77 -13.25 26.86 12.02
C TYR A 77 -13.32 27.67 13.31
N PHE A 78 -12.71 27.14 14.36
CA PHE A 78 -12.63 27.82 15.65
C PHE A 78 -11.33 27.47 16.37
N VAL A 79 -11.00 28.29 17.37
CA VAL A 79 -9.96 27.98 18.36
C VAL A 79 -10.67 27.42 19.58
N ASP A 80 -10.35 26.21 19.98
CA ASP A 80 -10.99 25.59 21.14
C ASP A 80 -10.40 26.07 22.48
N ARG A 81 -10.88 25.50 23.59
CA ARG A 81 -10.47 25.90 24.94
C ARG A 81 -8.99 25.64 25.24
N ASN A 82 -8.35 24.77 24.47
CA ASN A 82 -6.93 24.44 24.58
C ASN A 82 -6.07 25.27 23.62
N ASN A 83 -6.65 26.28 22.96
CA ASN A 83 -6.03 27.09 21.90
C ASN A 83 -5.77 26.33 20.59
N TRP A 84 -6.43 25.20 20.36
CA TRP A 84 -6.27 24.45 19.11
C TRP A 84 -7.16 24.97 17.99
N PHE A 85 -6.56 25.41 16.89
CA PHE A 85 -7.30 25.80 15.69
C PHE A 85 -7.64 24.60 14.82
N ARG A 86 -8.94 24.40 14.59
CA ARG A 86 -9.48 23.26 13.85
C ARG A 86 -10.90 23.55 13.36
N ASN A 87 -11.41 22.70 12.49
CA ASN A 87 -12.84 22.70 12.20
C ASN A 87 -13.62 21.81 13.18
N GLN A 88 -14.94 21.98 13.18
CA GLN A 88 -15.82 21.05 13.87
C GLN A 88 -16.14 19.87 12.95
N ARG A 89 -16.15 18.66 13.51
CA ARG A 89 -16.43 17.43 12.76
C ARG A 89 -17.92 17.34 12.42
N TRP A 90 -18.41 18.16 11.49
CA TRP A 90 -19.79 18.07 11.01
C TRP A 90 -19.90 18.25 9.50
N GLU A 91 -20.78 17.41 8.94
CA GLU A 91 -21.03 17.10 7.53
C GLU A 91 -20.09 16.08 6.90
N SER A 92 -20.67 15.03 6.30
CA SER A 92 -19.94 13.95 5.61
C SER A 92 -19.12 14.43 4.42
N SER A 93 -19.36 15.66 3.96
CA SER A 93 -18.73 16.31 2.81
C SER A 93 -17.52 17.20 3.15
N SER A 94 -17.21 17.42 4.43
CA SER A 94 -16.08 18.27 4.85
C SER A 94 -14.91 17.45 5.38
N SER A 95 -13.67 17.89 5.11
CA SER A 95 -12.46 17.27 5.67
C SER A 95 -12.34 17.52 7.17
N THR A 96 -11.58 16.70 7.89
CA THR A 96 -11.01 17.08 9.19
C THR A 96 -9.83 18.01 8.95
N VAL A 97 -9.81 19.17 9.60
CA VAL A 97 -8.79 20.20 9.42
C VAL A 97 -8.27 20.71 10.75
N PHE A 98 -6.94 20.83 10.89
CA PHE A 98 -6.31 21.42 12.06
C PHE A 98 -4.98 22.10 11.75
N VAL A 99 -4.52 22.92 12.70
CA VAL A 99 -3.15 23.48 12.75
C VAL A 99 -2.45 22.90 13.96
N SER A 100 -1.29 22.29 13.76
CA SER A 100 -0.47 21.80 14.87
C SER A 100 0.15 22.94 15.67
N PHE A 101 0.39 22.69 16.96
CA PHE A 101 1.08 23.62 17.86
C PHE A 101 2.54 23.89 17.47
N PHE A 102 3.14 23.09 16.58
CA PHE A 102 4.44 23.40 15.99
C PHE A 102 4.39 24.43 14.87
N SER A 103 3.24 25.01 14.55
CA SER A 103 3.18 26.15 13.63
C SER A 103 3.86 27.39 14.22
N ASP A 104 4.92 27.85 13.55
CA ASP A 104 5.61 29.11 13.88
C ASP A 104 4.74 30.36 13.61
N ASN A 105 3.70 30.24 12.78
CA ASN A 105 2.84 31.35 12.39
C ASN A 105 1.39 30.90 12.16
N LEU A 106 0.61 30.93 13.22
CA LEU A 106 -0.81 30.57 13.19
C LEU A 106 -1.63 31.39 12.18
N ALA A 107 -1.30 32.68 11.95
CA ALA A 107 -2.03 33.50 10.99
C ALA A 107 -1.82 32.99 9.55
N ARG A 108 -0.57 32.67 9.19
CA ARG A 108 -0.24 32.06 7.89
C ARG A 108 -0.92 30.70 7.72
N SER A 109 -0.87 29.85 8.74
CA SER A 109 -1.54 28.54 8.73
C SER A 109 -3.06 28.65 8.51
N LYS A 110 -3.72 29.61 9.17
CA LYS A 110 -5.15 29.87 8.96
C LYS A 110 -5.46 30.32 7.52
N GLU A 111 -4.62 31.20 6.97
CA GLU A 111 -4.75 31.64 5.57
C GLU A 111 -4.61 30.46 4.58
N GLU A 112 -3.69 29.53 4.84
CA GLU A 112 -3.54 28.30 4.03
C GLU A 112 -4.77 27.39 4.11
N ILE A 113 -5.37 27.25 5.30
CA ILE A 113 -6.61 26.49 5.47
C ILE A 113 -7.77 27.13 4.68
N PHE A 114 -7.94 28.46 4.75
CA PHE A 114 -8.99 29.15 4.01
C PHE A 114 -8.77 29.09 2.50
N LEU A 115 -7.53 29.28 2.04
CA LEU A 115 -7.14 29.17 0.65
C LEU A 115 -7.48 27.79 0.07
N THR A 116 -7.32 26.73 0.85
CA THR A 116 -7.47 25.33 0.42
C THR A 116 -8.85 24.74 0.70
N GLU A 117 -9.81 25.54 1.17
CA GLU A 117 -11.19 25.09 1.40
C GLU A 117 -11.84 24.41 0.17
N PRO A 118 -11.61 24.85 -1.09
CA PRO A 118 -12.15 24.17 -2.26
C PRO A 118 -11.74 22.70 -2.43
N LEU A 119 -10.65 22.25 -1.78
CA LEU A 119 -10.20 20.86 -1.85
C LEU A 119 -11.21 19.87 -1.27
N ASP A 120 -12.07 20.29 -0.33
CA ASP A 120 -13.04 19.39 0.30
C ASP A 120 -13.97 18.74 -0.73
N SER A 121 -14.48 19.52 -1.69
CA SER A 121 -15.34 18.99 -2.75
C SER A 121 -14.59 18.07 -3.71
N VAL A 122 -13.33 18.37 -4.02
CA VAL A 122 -12.53 17.55 -4.92
C VAL A 122 -12.14 16.23 -4.25
N PHE A 123 -11.79 16.26 -2.96
CA PHE A 123 -11.51 15.05 -2.18
C PHE A 123 -12.75 14.17 -2.10
N ALA A 124 -13.93 14.74 -1.83
CA ALA A 124 -15.18 13.99 -1.81
C ALA A 124 -15.47 13.30 -3.14
N VAL A 125 -15.40 14.02 -4.27
CA VAL A 125 -15.60 13.45 -5.60
C VAL A 125 -14.59 12.35 -5.90
N LEU A 126 -13.32 12.53 -5.53
CA LEU A 126 -12.27 11.55 -5.80
C LEU A 126 -12.51 10.24 -5.04
N THR A 127 -12.86 10.31 -3.75
CA THR A 127 -13.17 9.12 -2.94
C THR A 127 -14.47 8.43 -3.36
N GLU A 128 -15.46 9.16 -3.87
CA GLU A 128 -16.68 8.56 -4.44
C GLU A 128 -16.40 7.85 -5.76
N LYS A 129 -15.54 8.45 -6.60
CA LYS A 129 -15.15 7.90 -7.90
C LYS A 129 -14.32 6.63 -7.77
N TYR A 130 -13.45 6.53 -6.76
CA TYR A 130 -12.55 5.40 -6.53
C TYR A 130 -12.76 4.81 -5.13
N PRO A 131 -13.63 3.79 -4.99
CA PRO A 131 -13.95 3.19 -3.69
C PRO A 131 -12.76 2.59 -2.92
N MET A 132 -11.63 2.33 -3.59
CA MET A 132 -10.39 1.86 -2.95
C MET A 132 -9.61 2.95 -2.21
N ILE A 133 -9.94 4.23 -2.45
CA ILE A 133 -9.31 5.34 -1.73
C ILE A 133 -9.93 5.41 -0.34
N ALA A 134 -9.12 5.12 0.66
CA ALA A 134 -9.52 5.24 2.05
C ALA A 134 -9.52 6.69 2.53
N GLN A 135 -8.48 7.45 2.13
CA GLN A 135 -8.30 8.85 2.49
C GLN A 135 -7.60 9.66 1.38
N VAL A 136 -7.89 10.95 1.35
CA VAL A 136 -7.14 11.96 0.59
C VAL A 136 -6.79 13.10 1.54
N TYR A 137 -5.57 13.61 1.47
CA TYR A 137 -5.13 14.67 2.35
C TYR A 137 -4.25 15.71 1.68
N TYR A 138 -4.17 16.88 2.32
CA TYR A 138 -3.17 17.90 2.07
C TYR A 138 -2.53 18.35 3.37
N ASN A 139 -1.20 18.23 3.46
CA ASN A 139 -0.41 18.67 4.61
C ASN A 139 0.58 19.76 4.18
N THR A 140 0.71 20.85 4.92
CA THR A 140 1.55 22.00 4.52
C THR A 140 2.78 22.19 5.37
N LYS A 141 3.75 22.96 4.84
CA LYS A 141 4.95 23.37 5.60
C LYS A 141 4.62 24.21 6.84
N SER A 142 3.48 24.91 6.84
CA SER A 142 3.01 25.68 7.98
C SER A 142 2.24 24.83 9.00
N GLN A 143 2.53 23.52 9.07
CA GLN A 143 1.97 22.59 10.06
C GLN A 143 0.43 22.52 10.03
N THR A 144 -0.15 22.59 8.83
CA THR A 144 -1.60 22.39 8.64
C THR A 144 -1.88 21.02 8.04
N SER A 145 -3.01 20.44 8.42
CA SER A 145 -3.49 19.17 7.88
C SER A 145 -4.96 19.30 7.50
N ARG A 146 -5.30 18.79 6.31
CA ARG A 146 -6.66 18.63 5.79
C ARG A 146 -6.80 17.18 5.31
N VAL A 147 -7.70 16.40 5.89
CA VAL A 147 -7.87 14.97 5.58
C VAL A 147 -9.35 14.65 5.36
N TYR A 148 -9.66 13.94 4.28
CA TYR A 148 -10.99 13.46 3.96
C TYR A 148 -10.97 11.93 3.76
N PRO A 149 -12.01 11.17 4.16
CA PRO A 149 -13.20 11.60 4.91
C PRO A 149 -12.89 12.03 6.36
N PRO A 150 -13.79 12.77 7.03
CA PRO A 150 -13.53 13.32 8.36
C PRO A 150 -13.47 12.23 9.46
N TYR A 151 -12.44 12.30 10.30
CA TYR A 151 -12.19 11.40 11.44
C TYR A 151 -12.29 12.12 12.80
N ASP A 152 -12.24 11.33 13.89
CA ASP A 152 -12.35 11.84 15.27
C ASP A 152 -11.04 12.49 15.75
N LEU A 153 -10.79 13.71 15.30
CA LEU A 153 -9.54 14.42 15.58
C LEU A 153 -9.12 14.38 17.06
N MET A 154 -10.07 14.60 17.97
CA MET A 154 -9.80 14.74 19.41
C MET A 154 -9.33 13.45 20.09
N ASN A 155 -9.70 12.29 19.54
CA ASN A 155 -9.35 10.98 20.09
C ASN A 155 -8.24 10.29 19.28
N THR A 156 -7.75 10.94 18.23
CA THR A 156 -6.82 10.33 17.26
C THR A 156 -5.49 11.06 17.18
N ILE A 157 -5.48 12.40 17.25
CA ILE A 157 -4.28 13.21 17.03
C ILE A 157 -4.02 14.12 18.22
N GLU A 158 -2.77 14.18 18.65
CA GLU A 158 -2.31 15.15 19.64
C GLU A 158 -2.07 16.52 18.99
N PRO A 159 -2.39 17.64 19.67
CA PRO A 159 -2.17 18.98 19.14
C PRO A 159 -0.71 19.29 18.76
N GLU A 160 0.25 18.67 19.45
CA GLU A 160 1.70 18.79 19.24
C GLU A 160 2.25 17.79 18.20
N ILE A 161 1.43 17.33 17.25
CA ILE A 161 1.90 16.49 16.14
C ILE A 161 2.78 17.30 15.17
N ASP A 162 3.96 16.79 14.80
CA ASP A 162 4.74 17.35 13.69
C ASP A 162 4.34 16.66 12.38
N VAL A 163 3.48 17.29 11.59
CA VAL A 163 2.99 16.68 10.33
C VAL A 163 4.11 16.51 9.31
N THR A 164 5.22 17.25 9.45
CA THR A 164 6.35 17.22 8.52
C THR A 164 7.35 16.11 8.83
N ALA A 165 7.28 15.53 10.03
CA ALA A 165 8.16 14.44 10.46
C ALA A 165 7.77 13.07 9.87
N PHE A 166 6.60 12.96 9.26
CA PHE A 166 6.11 11.70 8.69
C PHE A 166 6.62 11.44 7.27
N ASN A 167 6.73 10.16 6.90
CA ASN A 167 7.21 9.70 5.59
C ASN A 167 6.37 10.25 4.43
N PHE A 168 5.06 10.34 4.58
CA PHE A 168 4.19 10.94 3.59
C PHE A 168 4.50 12.41 3.31
N TYR A 169 5.20 13.10 4.22
CA TYR A 169 5.62 14.47 4.00
C TYR A 169 7.05 14.53 3.48
N TYR A 170 8.02 14.00 4.25
CA TYR A 170 9.44 14.15 3.90
C TYR A 170 9.86 13.38 2.65
N LEU A 171 9.13 12.35 2.21
CA LEU A 171 9.47 11.67 0.94
C LEU A 171 9.12 12.52 -0.29
N ALA A 172 8.25 13.52 -0.15
CA ALA A 172 7.88 14.43 -1.22
C ALA A 172 8.65 15.75 -1.22
N THR A 173 9.45 16.04 -0.19
CA THR A 173 10.26 17.27 -0.12
C THR A 173 11.35 17.27 -1.19
N GLU A 174 11.82 18.47 -1.57
CA GLU A 174 12.77 18.66 -2.69
C GLU A 174 14.10 17.90 -2.52
N ASP A 175 14.54 17.64 -1.27
CA ASP A 175 15.74 16.86 -0.99
C ASP A 175 15.58 15.37 -1.31
N LYS A 176 14.37 14.81 -1.11
CA LYS A 176 14.05 13.41 -1.41
C LYS A 176 13.49 13.21 -2.81
N ASN A 177 12.79 14.22 -3.32
CA ASN A 177 12.11 14.20 -4.61
C ASN A 177 12.43 15.46 -5.43
N PRO A 178 13.69 15.60 -5.89
CA PRO A 178 14.12 16.77 -6.67
C PRO A 178 13.41 16.88 -8.03
N GLU A 179 12.88 15.77 -8.54
CA GLU A 179 12.12 15.75 -9.80
C GLU A 179 10.66 16.22 -9.64
N LYS A 180 10.19 16.43 -8.40
CA LYS A 180 8.85 16.94 -8.07
C LYS A 180 7.73 16.07 -8.64
N LYS A 181 7.94 14.75 -8.67
CA LYS A 181 6.99 13.78 -9.23
C LYS A 181 6.12 13.14 -8.15
N ARG A 182 5.04 12.46 -8.56
CA ARG A 182 4.36 11.50 -7.67
C ARG A 182 5.31 10.41 -7.18
N VAL A 183 5.13 9.97 -5.94
CA VAL A 183 5.91 8.92 -5.28
C VAL A 183 4.93 7.95 -4.62
N TRP A 184 5.06 6.66 -4.91
CA TRP A 184 4.47 5.63 -4.07
C TRP A 184 5.40 5.37 -2.90
N ILE A 185 4.86 5.37 -1.69
CA ILE A 185 5.58 4.89 -0.51
C ILE A 185 5.55 3.37 -0.55
N ASP A 186 6.70 2.76 -0.80
CA ASP A 186 6.85 1.32 -1.00
C ASP A 186 6.75 0.51 0.30
N GLU A 187 6.95 1.17 1.44
CA GLU A 187 6.72 0.64 2.78
C GLU A 187 5.31 0.96 3.29
N ILE A 188 4.54 -0.09 3.60
CA ILE A 188 3.28 0.06 4.34
C ILE A 188 3.55 0.60 5.75
N TYR A 189 2.64 1.42 6.27
CA TYR A 189 2.74 1.99 7.61
C TYR A 189 1.36 2.21 8.24
N ILE A 190 1.32 2.45 9.55
CA ILE A 190 0.07 2.71 10.27
C ILE A 190 -0.36 4.16 10.01
N ASP A 191 -1.59 4.32 9.52
CA ASP A 191 -2.23 5.63 9.35
C ASP A 191 -2.38 6.33 10.72
N PRO A 192 -1.78 7.53 10.89
CA PRO A 192 -1.97 8.34 12.09
C PRO A 192 -3.44 8.70 12.36
N ALA A 193 -4.29 8.78 11.32
CA ALA A 193 -5.72 9.04 11.45
C ALA A 193 -6.55 7.79 11.83
N GLY A 194 -5.90 6.65 12.09
CA GLY A 194 -6.52 5.47 12.69
C GLY A 194 -7.23 4.52 11.72
N ARG A 195 -6.93 4.58 10.41
CA ARG A 195 -7.46 3.62 9.41
C ARG A 195 -6.77 2.25 9.43
N GLY A 196 -5.70 2.10 10.19
CA GLY A 196 -4.87 0.90 10.23
C GLY A 196 -3.72 0.99 9.24
N TRP A 197 -3.24 -0.13 8.70
CA TRP A 197 -2.12 -0.06 7.76
C TRP A 197 -2.57 0.37 6.38
N ILE A 198 -1.78 1.26 5.82
CA ILE A 198 -2.01 1.88 4.54
C ILE A 198 -0.76 1.78 3.66
N MET A 199 -0.99 1.85 2.36
CA MET A 199 -0.01 2.36 1.41
C MET A 199 -0.45 3.73 0.93
N SER A 200 0.51 4.55 0.53
CA SER A 200 0.23 5.93 0.13
C SER A 200 0.90 6.29 -1.18
N LEU A 201 0.14 7.00 -2.00
CA LEU A 201 0.63 7.72 -3.16
C LEU A 201 0.67 9.19 -2.79
N ILE A 202 1.83 9.84 -2.92
CA ILE A 202 2.03 11.24 -2.54
C ILE A 202 2.49 12.08 -3.72
N HIS A 203 2.14 13.37 -3.71
CA HIS A 203 2.59 14.34 -4.71
C HIS A 203 2.90 15.69 -4.05
N PRO A 204 4.09 16.28 -4.30
CA PRO A 204 4.40 17.60 -3.78
C PRO A 204 3.63 18.70 -4.52
N VAL A 205 3.28 19.77 -3.82
CA VAL A 205 2.59 20.94 -4.39
C VAL A 205 3.54 22.13 -4.36
N TYR A 206 3.72 22.80 -5.51
CA TYR A 206 4.61 23.95 -5.63
C TYR A 206 3.88 25.20 -6.12
N PHE A 207 4.27 26.36 -5.59
CA PHE A 207 3.84 27.65 -6.14
C PHE A 207 5.04 28.57 -6.32
N LYS A 208 5.25 29.09 -7.53
CA LYS A 208 6.42 29.95 -7.87
C LYS A 208 7.77 29.34 -7.45
N GLN A 209 7.91 28.01 -7.62
CA GLN A 209 9.05 27.20 -7.19
C GLN A 209 9.22 27.02 -5.67
N GLU A 210 8.34 27.59 -4.85
CA GLU A 210 8.28 27.31 -3.40
C GLU A 210 7.48 26.03 -3.16
N PHE A 211 8.03 25.13 -2.34
CA PHE A 211 7.32 23.94 -1.86
C PHE A 211 6.28 24.35 -0.82
N MET A 212 5.00 24.05 -1.11
CA MET A 212 3.88 24.48 -0.28
C MET A 212 3.40 23.39 0.67
N GLY A 213 3.46 22.13 0.23
CA GLY A 213 2.95 20.99 0.98
C GLY A 213 2.90 19.73 0.14
N VAL A 214 2.24 18.71 0.70
CA VAL A 214 2.14 17.38 0.11
C VAL A 214 0.69 16.93 0.09
N LEU A 215 0.23 16.52 -1.08
CA LEU A 215 -1.00 15.76 -1.24
C LEU A 215 -0.70 14.28 -1.07
N GLY A 216 -1.67 13.53 -0.56
CA GLY A 216 -1.59 12.07 -0.60
C GLY A 216 -2.95 11.40 -0.73
N ILE A 217 -2.90 10.18 -1.23
CA ILE A 217 -4.01 9.23 -1.37
C ILE A 217 -3.59 7.99 -0.61
N ASP A 218 -4.40 7.57 0.37
CA ASP A 218 -4.17 6.36 1.14
C ASP A 218 -5.12 5.25 0.74
N ILE A 219 -4.60 4.03 0.73
CA ILE A 219 -5.32 2.80 0.45
C ILE A 219 -5.06 1.86 1.62
N THR A 220 -6.11 1.34 2.26
CA THR A 220 -5.89 0.37 3.35
C THR A 220 -5.57 -1.01 2.79
N LEU A 221 -4.86 -1.81 3.58
CA LEU A 221 -4.70 -3.24 3.24
C LEU A 221 -6.05 -3.96 3.15
N THR A 222 -7.05 -3.53 3.92
CA THR A 222 -8.41 -4.10 3.86
C THR A 222 -9.02 -3.92 2.47
N ASP A 223 -8.77 -2.78 1.82
CA ASP A 223 -9.28 -2.47 0.48
C ASP A 223 -8.64 -3.36 -0.61
N LEU A 224 -7.48 -3.98 -0.33
CA LEU A 224 -6.84 -4.95 -1.21
C LEU A 224 -7.34 -6.39 -0.99
N MET A 225 -7.99 -6.69 0.14
CA MET A 225 -8.45 -8.05 0.49
C MET A 225 -9.37 -8.70 -0.54
N PRO A 226 -10.23 -7.97 -1.30
CA PRO A 226 -11.05 -8.56 -2.34
C PRO A 226 -10.23 -9.33 -3.40
N TYR A 227 -9.00 -8.92 -3.72
CA TYR A 227 -8.15 -9.65 -4.69
C TYR A 227 -7.65 -11.00 -4.16
N PHE A 228 -7.65 -11.19 -2.83
CA PHE A 228 -7.22 -12.42 -2.17
C PHE A 228 -8.40 -13.30 -1.72
N SER A 229 -9.62 -12.82 -1.91
CA SER A 229 -10.84 -13.50 -1.48
C SER A 229 -11.32 -14.50 -2.52
N GLY A 230 -11.71 -15.71 -2.08
CA GLY A 230 -12.28 -16.76 -2.92
C GLY A 230 -11.45 -18.04 -3.00
N ASN A 231 -12.06 -19.10 -3.55
CA ASN A 231 -11.49 -20.45 -3.46
C ASN A 231 -10.16 -20.64 -4.19
N ARG A 232 -9.86 -19.88 -5.25
CA ARG A 232 -8.55 -19.93 -5.94
C ARG A 232 -7.54 -18.94 -5.36
N ASN A 233 -8.02 -17.81 -4.84
CA ASN A 233 -7.19 -16.67 -4.42
C ASN A 233 -6.62 -16.85 -3.01
N GLY A 234 -7.16 -17.79 -2.22
CA GLY A 234 -6.66 -18.09 -0.87
C GLY A 234 -5.18 -18.51 -0.81
N ASN A 235 -4.60 -18.93 -1.93
CA ASN A 235 -3.20 -19.34 -2.07
C ASN A 235 -2.27 -18.19 -2.48
N LEU A 236 -2.80 -16.98 -2.69
CA LEU A 236 -2.05 -15.81 -3.12
C LEU A 236 -1.59 -14.94 -1.95
N MET A 237 -0.48 -14.26 -2.12
CA MET A 237 -0.01 -13.22 -1.20
C MET A 237 0.87 -12.19 -1.92
N ILE A 238 0.92 -10.97 -1.41
CA ILE A 238 1.85 -9.93 -1.82
C ILE A 238 2.90 -9.73 -0.74
N ILE A 239 4.16 -9.57 -1.17
CA ILE A 239 5.26 -9.14 -0.32
C ILE A 239 5.92 -7.87 -0.87
N ASP A 240 6.43 -7.04 0.03
CA ASP A 240 7.29 -5.90 -0.34
C ASP A 240 8.69 -6.37 -0.80
N ASN A 241 9.49 -5.43 -1.30
CA ASN A 241 10.86 -5.70 -1.76
C ASN A 241 11.83 -6.14 -0.62
N LEU A 242 11.42 -5.99 0.63
CA LEU A 242 12.15 -6.43 1.82
C LEU A 242 11.64 -7.79 2.35
N GLY A 243 10.63 -8.39 1.71
CA GLY A 243 10.05 -9.67 2.07
C GLY A 243 9.01 -9.61 3.19
N THR A 244 8.48 -8.43 3.51
CA THR A 244 7.34 -8.29 4.43
C THR A 244 6.05 -8.64 3.73
N ILE A 245 5.23 -9.48 4.35
CA ILE A 245 3.89 -9.78 3.84
C ILE A 245 3.01 -8.53 3.98
N VAL A 246 2.47 -8.07 2.85
CA VAL A 246 1.59 -6.91 2.76
C VAL A 246 0.13 -7.36 2.81
N ALA A 247 -0.22 -8.38 2.04
CA ALA A 247 -1.58 -8.89 1.91
C ALA A 247 -1.51 -10.36 1.52
N GLY A 248 -2.55 -11.14 1.81
CA GLY A 248 -2.61 -12.52 1.36
C GLY A 248 -3.83 -13.26 1.86
N GLY A 249 -4.16 -14.33 1.15
CA GLY A 249 -5.19 -15.27 1.57
C GLY A 249 -4.70 -16.14 2.73
N ASP A 250 -5.63 -16.54 3.60
CA ASP A 250 -5.33 -17.33 4.79
C ASP A 250 -4.53 -18.60 4.47
N ARG A 251 -4.84 -19.29 3.35
CA ARG A 251 -4.14 -20.55 3.00
C ARG A 251 -2.68 -20.33 2.65
N ALA A 252 -2.33 -19.24 1.96
CA ALA A 252 -0.95 -18.91 1.64
C ALA A 252 -0.14 -18.63 2.91
N ILE A 253 -0.73 -17.86 3.82
CA ILE A 253 -0.10 -17.46 5.09
C ILE A 253 0.08 -18.68 6.00
N GLU A 254 -0.97 -19.50 6.13
CA GLU A 254 -0.95 -20.75 6.91
C GLU A 254 0.04 -21.76 6.31
N ALA A 255 0.10 -21.91 4.98
CA ALA A 255 1.04 -22.82 4.31
C ALA A 255 2.51 -22.43 4.51
N LEU A 256 2.81 -21.20 4.92
CA LEU A 256 4.15 -20.75 5.28
C LEU A 256 4.37 -20.70 6.80
N SER A 257 3.40 -21.18 7.59
CA SER A 257 3.39 -21.11 9.06
C SER A 257 3.62 -19.69 9.58
N MET A 258 3.10 -18.70 8.85
CA MET A 258 3.18 -17.27 9.19
C MET A 258 1.99 -16.83 10.05
N PRO A 259 2.13 -15.76 10.87
CA PRO A 259 1.01 -15.24 11.65
C PRO A 259 -0.14 -14.77 10.74
N PRO A 260 -1.42 -15.04 11.09
CA PRO A 260 -2.55 -14.70 10.24
C PRO A 260 -2.78 -13.18 10.15
N LEU A 261 -3.11 -12.70 8.95
CA LEU A 261 -3.49 -11.30 8.67
C LEU A 261 -5.00 -11.07 8.95
N ARG A 262 -5.50 -11.34 10.16
CA ARG A 262 -6.95 -11.21 10.43
C ARG A 262 -7.36 -9.75 10.63
N ASN A 263 -8.39 -9.28 9.90
CA ASN A 263 -8.97 -7.92 9.98
C ASN A 263 -9.24 -7.41 11.42
N HIS A 264 -9.75 -8.27 12.32
CA HIS A 264 -10.03 -7.89 13.71
C HIS A 264 -8.77 -7.87 14.58
N THR A 265 -7.81 -8.75 14.29
CA THR A 265 -6.52 -8.81 14.98
C THR A 265 -5.64 -7.66 14.51
N TYR A 266 -5.71 -7.26 13.24
CA TYR A 266 -4.98 -6.09 12.74
C TYR A 266 -5.40 -4.82 13.49
N ILE A 267 -6.70 -4.47 13.49
CA ILE A 267 -7.19 -3.27 14.19
C ILE A 267 -6.98 -3.34 15.72
N GLN A 268 -7.19 -4.51 16.36
CA GLN A 268 -6.97 -4.66 17.81
C GLN A 268 -5.47 -4.72 18.20
N THR A 269 -4.60 -5.23 17.31
CA THR A 269 -3.15 -5.28 17.54
C THR A 269 -2.50 -3.91 17.27
N ILE A 270 -3.04 -3.13 16.33
CA ILE A 270 -2.71 -1.71 16.11
C ILE A 270 -2.96 -0.88 17.39
N LEU A 271 -4.06 -1.14 18.10
CA LEU A 271 -4.40 -0.44 19.35
C LEU A 271 -3.69 -0.99 20.60
N SER A 272 -3.01 -2.14 20.52
CA SER A 272 -2.39 -2.81 21.67
C SER A 272 -0.86 -2.87 21.62
N ASP A 273 -0.22 -2.06 20.77
CA ASP A 273 1.24 -1.85 20.72
C ASP A 273 2.07 -3.12 20.45
N ASN A 274 1.41 -4.21 20.01
CA ASN A 274 2.01 -5.53 19.83
C ASN A 274 2.25 -5.91 18.36
N PHE A 275 1.95 -5.03 17.41
CA PHE A 275 2.16 -5.32 16.00
C PHE A 275 3.59 -4.98 15.61
N ARG A 276 4.38 -6.00 15.29
CA ARG A 276 5.74 -5.84 14.77
C ARG A 276 5.74 -6.24 13.32
N LYS A 277 5.93 -5.27 12.41
CA LYS A 277 6.04 -5.50 10.95
C LYS A 277 6.99 -6.66 10.64
N GLU A 278 8.02 -6.79 11.47
CA GLU A 278 9.06 -7.80 11.32
C GLU A 278 8.61 -9.24 11.59
N ASP A 279 7.52 -9.44 12.32
CA ASP A 279 6.93 -10.77 12.54
C ASP A 279 6.28 -11.31 11.27
N PHE A 280 5.98 -10.43 10.31
CA PHE A 280 5.42 -10.74 9.00
C PHE A 280 6.49 -10.77 7.89
N ASN A 281 7.77 -10.72 8.24
CA ASN A 281 8.85 -10.73 7.25
C ASN A 281 9.35 -12.16 6.99
N LEU A 282 9.36 -12.58 5.73
CA LEU A 282 9.75 -13.92 5.31
C LEU A 282 11.21 -14.25 5.65
N PHE A 283 12.12 -13.26 5.64
CA PHE A 283 13.51 -13.47 6.09
C PHE A 283 13.64 -13.66 7.60
N ARG A 284 12.60 -13.33 8.37
CA ARG A 284 12.54 -13.55 9.83
C ARG A 284 11.66 -14.73 10.22
N SER A 285 11.10 -15.46 9.25
CA SER A 285 10.35 -16.69 9.51
C SER A 285 11.18 -17.67 10.34
N LYS A 286 10.52 -18.44 11.21
CA LYS A 286 11.15 -19.50 12.00
C LYS A 286 11.61 -20.67 11.09
N SER A 287 10.92 -20.91 9.98
CA SER A 287 11.29 -21.93 8.99
C SER A 287 12.52 -21.51 8.19
N LYS A 288 13.48 -22.42 8.03
CA LYS A 288 14.67 -22.19 7.19
C LYS A 288 14.29 -22.17 5.71
N GLU A 289 13.32 -22.99 5.33
CA GLU A 289 12.81 -23.18 3.99
C GLU A 289 12.10 -21.91 3.50
N VAL A 290 11.28 -21.29 4.35
CA VAL A 290 10.63 -20.00 4.05
C VAL A 290 11.67 -18.89 3.86
N ARG A 291 12.70 -18.83 4.71
CA ARG A 291 13.80 -17.86 4.54
C ARG A 291 14.58 -18.09 3.25
N GLN A 292 14.79 -19.35 2.85
CA GLN A 292 15.44 -19.70 1.58
C GLN A 292 14.57 -19.34 0.38
N MET A 293 13.26 -19.60 0.44
CA MET A 293 12.30 -19.17 -0.59
C MET A 293 12.37 -17.65 -0.81
N ALA A 294 12.35 -16.87 0.28
CA ALA A 294 12.48 -15.41 0.21
C ALA A 294 13.80 -14.99 -0.45
N ALA A 295 14.92 -15.63 -0.10
CA ALA A 295 16.21 -15.36 -0.72
C ALA A 295 16.22 -15.70 -2.23
N LYS A 296 15.65 -16.84 -2.62
CA LYS A 296 15.54 -17.24 -4.03
C LYS A 296 14.77 -16.22 -4.85
N PHE A 297 13.62 -15.77 -4.35
CA PHE A 297 12.77 -14.82 -5.05
C PHE A 297 13.34 -13.41 -5.07
N LEU A 298 13.76 -12.88 -3.92
CA LEU A 298 14.10 -11.45 -3.79
C LEU A 298 15.58 -11.15 -4.12
N LEU A 299 16.49 -12.09 -3.86
CA LEU A 299 17.93 -11.88 -4.07
C LEU A 299 18.43 -12.54 -5.36
N GLU A 300 18.00 -13.78 -5.62
CA GLU A 300 18.45 -14.55 -6.79
C GLU A 300 17.52 -14.39 -8.01
N LYS A 301 16.34 -13.77 -7.82
CA LYS A 301 15.32 -13.53 -8.86
C LYS A 301 14.82 -14.82 -9.53
N GLU A 302 14.83 -15.93 -8.81
CA GLU A 302 14.14 -17.15 -9.22
C GLU A 302 12.62 -16.95 -9.16
N THR A 303 11.88 -17.71 -9.95
CA THR A 303 10.41 -17.56 -10.10
C THR A 303 9.61 -18.70 -9.50
N ASP A 304 10.27 -19.81 -9.18
CA ASP A 304 9.66 -20.97 -8.52
C ASP A 304 10.59 -21.52 -7.44
N PHE A 305 10.02 -22.09 -6.38
CA PHE A 305 10.77 -22.71 -5.30
C PHE A 305 9.98 -23.88 -4.72
N ARG A 306 10.62 -25.04 -4.56
CA ARG A 306 10.00 -26.25 -4.02
C ARG A 306 10.63 -26.59 -2.67
N PHE A 307 9.80 -26.87 -1.68
CA PHE A 307 10.25 -27.10 -0.31
C PHE A 307 9.33 -28.04 0.46
N GLU A 308 9.73 -28.41 1.67
CA GLU A 308 8.91 -29.19 2.59
C GLU A 308 8.80 -28.39 3.89
N LEU A 309 7.58 -28.21 4.39
CA LEU A 309 7.32 -27.50 5.63
C LEU A 309 6.28 -28.26 6.44
N ASP A 310 6.59 -28.52 7.71
CA ASP A 310 5.71 -29.24 8.65
C ASP A 310 5.17 -30.59 8.12
N GLY A 311 5.92 -31.23 7.21
CA GLY A 311 5.60 -32.51 6.57
C GLY A 311 4.85 -32.39 5.23
N ASP A 312 4.45 -31.19 4.85
CA ASP A 312 3.80 -30.90 3.57
C ASP A 312 4.82 -30.56 2.50
N LYS A 313 4.70 -31.22 1.34
CA LYS A 313 5.47 -30.85 0.15
C LYS A 313 4.79 -29.69 -0.53
N LEU A 314 5.51 -28.58 -0.68
CA LEU A 314 4.98 -27.34 -1.22
C LEU A 314 5.79 -26.88 -2.43
N GLU A 315 5.13 -26.12 -3.29
CA GLU A 315 5.74 -25.32 -4.33
C GLU A 315 5.19 -23.90 -4.30
N ALA A 316 6.10 -22.95 -4.51
CA ALA A 316 5.82 -21.54 -4.53
C ALA A 316 6.20 -20.96 -5.89
N PHE A 317 5.36 -20.07 -6.40
CA PHE A 317 5.62 -19.30 -7.62
C PHE A 317 5.62 -17.82 -7.29
N CYS A 318 6.48 -17.06 -7.96
CA CYS A 318 6.69 -15.65 -7.71
C CYS A 318 6.69 -14.85 -9.02
N ARG A 319 6.00 -13.71 -9.00
CA ARG A 319 6.00 -12.72 -10.07
C ARG A 319 6.25 -11.32 -9.51
N PRO A 320 7.20 -10.56 -10.07
CA PRO A 320 7.33 -9.14 -9.74
C PRO A 320 6.10 -8.39 -10.26
N MET A 321 5.61 -7.43 -9.47
CA MET A 321 4.61 -6.47 -9.91
C MET A 321 5.29 -5.36 -10.71
N ASN A 322 4.56 -4.73 -11.63
CA ASN A 322 5.03 -3.59 -12.41
C ASN A 322 5.00 -2.29 -11.58
N MET A 323 4.15 -2.24 -10.54
CA MET A 323 4.05 -1.14 -9.59
C MET A 323 4.69 -1.50 -8.24
N LEU A 324 5.08 -0.48 -7.46
CA LEU A 324 5.52 -0.57 -6.04
C LEU A 324 6.80 -1.37 -5.76
N GLY A 325 7.37 -2.07 -6.75
CA GLY A 325 8.51 -2.96 -6.56
C GLY A 325 8.19 -4.21 -5.72
N TRP A 326 6.91 -4.52 -5.59
CA TRP A 326 6.39 -5.66 -4.81
C TRP A 326 6.36 -6.95 -5.64
N TYR A 327 6.07 -8.06 -4.97
CA TYR A 327 5.99 -9.38 -5.59
C TYR A 327 4.70 -10.09 -5.20
N MET A 328 4.03 -10.69 -6.18
CA MET A 328 2.92 -11.60 -5.96
C MET A 328 3.43 -13.04 -5.91
N LEU A 329 3.07 -13.75 -4.85
CA LEU A 329 3.39 -15.16 -4.65
C LEU A 329 2.13 -16.01 -4.69
N SER A 330 2.29 -17.27 -5.10
CA SER A 330 1.27 -18.30 -4.90
C SER A 330 1.89 -19.56 -4.32
N ILE A 331 1.24 -20.16 -3.31
CA ILE A 331 1.73 -21.35 -2.59
C ILE A 331 0.75 -22.52 -2.80
N HIS A 332 1.26 -23.66 -3.26
CA HIS A 332 0.43 -24.83 -3.57
C HIS A 332 1.04 -26.13 -3.01
N PRO A 333 0.20 -27.10 -2.63
CA PRO A 333 0.66 -28.46 -2.36
C PRO A 333 1.24 -29.11 -3.62
N ARG A 334 2.33 -29.86 -3.45
CA ARG A 334 2.93 -30.67 -4.49
C ARG A 334 2.55 -32.13 -4.28
N GLU A 335 1.95 -32.75 -5.30
CA GLU A 335 1.59 -34.17 -5.32
C GLU A 335 2.80 -35.11 -5.17
#